data_AF-A0A9W6LA12-F1
#
_entry.id   AF-A0A9W6LA12-F1
#
_cell.length_a   1.000
_cell.length_b   1.000
_cell.length_c   1.000
_cell.angle_alpha   90.00
_cell.angle_beta   90.00
_cell.angle_gamma   90.00
#
_symmetry.space_group_name_H-M   'P 1'
#
loop_
_entity.id
_entity.type
_entity.pdbx_description
1 polymer ?
#
loop_
_entity_poly.entity_id
_entity_poly.type
_entity_poly.pdbx_seq_one_letter_code
_entity_poly.pdbx_strand_id
1 'polypeptide(L)'
;MNRLTDPPYMAFPLRIGDHGAATADRRSHVRQQIEQVLFTNPGERVFRPDFGAGLKQLVFEPNSSVLWEITRKRISSSLAEALRGEVDPKSLEVDVRGEGEKLLITVSYALAAIGHGERHEFLV
;
A
#
# COMPACT_ATOMS: atom_id res chain seq x y z
N MET A 1 21.58 6.50 20.32
CA MET A 1 22.22 5.67 19.25
C MET A 1 21.21 4.82 18.45
N ASN A 2 19.89 5.10 18.49
CA ASN A 2 18.84 4.25 17.90
C ASN A 2 18.23 4.80 16.57
N ARG A 3 18.80 5.87 16.01
CA ARG A 3 18.22 6.60 14.85
C ARG A 3 18.64 6.04 13.48
N LEU A 4 19.67 5.19 13.46
CA LEU A 4 20.18 4.54 12.24
C LEU A 4 19.36 3.29 11.87
N THR A 5 18.73 2.65 12.86
CA THR A 5 17.91 1.45 12.71
C THR A 5 16.45 1.75 12.39
N ASP A 6 15.93 2.91 12.83
CA ASP A 6 14.58 3.39 12.51
C ASP A 6 14.61 4.93 12.35
N PRO A 7 14.97 5.44 11.15
CA PRO A 7 14.96 6.87 10.91
C PRO A 7 13.51 7.37 10.87
N PRO A 8 13.22 8.60 11.32
CA PRO A 8 11.88 9.18 11.19
C PRO A 8 11.56 9.39 9.69
N TYR A 9 10.51 8.73 9.22
CA TYR A 9 10.02 8.89 7.85
C TYR A 9 9.07 10.08 7.76
N MET A 10 8.93 10.70 6.59
CA MET A 10 7.86 11.68 6.37
C MET A 10 6.51 10.96 6.36
N ALA A 11 5.55 11.45 7.15
CA ALA A 11 4.21 10.87 7.17
C ALA A 11 3.43 11.18 5.89
N PHE A 12 2.64 10.22 5.45
CA PHE A 12 1.58 10.40 4.48
C PHE A 12 0.19 10.22 5.17
N PRO A 13 -0.82 11.05 4.85
CA PRO A 13 -0.73 12.26 4.04
C PRO A 13 0.18 13.33 4.68
N LEU A 14 0.74 14.21 3.85
CA LEU A 14 1.60 15.30 4.32
C LEU A 14 0.80 16.19 5.27
N ARG A 15 1.33 16.39 6.47
CA ARG A 15 0.77 17.30 7.48
C ARG A 15 1.89 18.15 8.05
N ILE A 16 1.64 19.44 8.21
CA ILE A 16 2.56 20.38 8.84
C ILE A 16 1.94 20.81 10.17
N GLY A 17 2.68 20.67 11.26
CA GLY A 17 2.30 21.17 12.58
C GLY A 17 3.35 22.14 13.15
N ASP A 18 3.20 22.50 14.42
CA ASP A 18 4.03 23.50 15.10
C ASP A 18 5.54 23.15 15.14
N HIS A 19 5.88 21.87 14.93
CA HIS A 19 7.24 21.35 14.93
C HIS A 19 7.72 20.90 13.54
N GLY A 20 7.06 21.35 12.47
CA GLY A 20 7.38 21.01 11.09
C GLY A 20 6.54 19.85 10.53
N ALA A 21 7.09 19.14 9.55
CA ALA A 21 6.39 18.04 8.89
C ALA A 21 6.20 16.85 9.85
N ALA A 22 4.98 16.31 9.88
CA ALA A 22 4.67 15.11 10.64
C ALA A 22 5.52 13.93 10.16
N THR A 23 5.96 13.10 11.11
CA THR A 23 6.79 11.93 10.85
C THR A 23 6.05 10.63 11.15
N ALA A 24 6.53 9.53 10.57
CA ALA A 24 6.04 8.18 10.76
C ALA A 24 7.20 7.27 11.22
N ASP A 25 6.89 6.29 12.06
CA ASP A 25 7.78 5.16 12.32
C ASP A 25 7.80 4.20 11.11
N ARG A 26 8.71 3.23 11.08
CA ARG A 26 8.82 2.30 9.94
C ARG A 26 7.50 1.59 9.61
N ARG A 27 6.77 1.14 10.64
CA ARG A 27 5.52 0.39 10.47
C ARG A 27 4.46 1.24 9.78
N SER A 28 4.26 2.45 10.31
CA SER A 28 3.31 3.43 9.77
C SER A 28 3.74 3.86 8.36
N HIS A 29 5.05 4.00 8.12
CA HIS A 29 5.59 4.35 6.81
C HIS A 29 5.24 3.30 5.75
N VAL A 30 5.42 2.01 6.03
CA VAL A 30 5.07 0.94 5.07
C VAL A 30 3.56 0.90 4.80
N ARG A 31 2.72 1.02 5.85
CA ARG A 31 1.27 1.15 5.67
C ARG A 31 0.92 2.33 4.74
N GLN A 32 1.55 3.47 4.96
CA GLN A 32 1.37 4.70 4.18
C GLN A 32 1.88 4.58 2.75
N GLN A 33 2.94 3.81 2.50
CA GLN A 33 3.37 3.48 1.14
C GLN A 33 2.35 2.61 0.42
N ILE A 34 1.73 1.64 1.11
CA ILE A 34 0.65 0.81 0.57
C ILE A 34 -0.51 1.71 0.13
N GLU A 35 -0.96 2.65 0.98
CA GLU A 35 -2.02 3.61 0.62
C GLU A 35 -1.68 4.39 -0.65
N GLN A 36 -0.44 4.87 -0.78
CA GLN A 36 0.00 5.58 -1.97
C GLN A 36 -0.07 4.69 -3.22
N VAL A 37 0.31 3.41 -3.13
CA VAL A 37 0.19 2.50 -4.28
C VAL A 37 -1.28 2.26 -4.64
N LEU A 38 -2.11 1.94 -3.65
CA LEU A 38 -3.52 1.60 -3.87
C LEU A 38 -4.30 2.75 -4.52
N PHE A 39 -4.09 3.98 -4.04
CA PHE A 39 -4.88 5.15 -4.46
C PHE A 39 -4.24 6.03 -5.54
N THR A 40 -3.16 5.56 -6.17
CA THR A 40 -2.54 6.18 -7.35
C THR A 40 -2.90 5.37 -8.59
N ASN A 41 -3.32 6.04 -9.66
CA ASN A 41 -3.51 5.39 -10.96
C ASN A 41 -2.18 5.27 -11.71
N PRO A 42 -1.93 4.15 -12.42
CA PRO A 42 -0.81 4.07 -13.35
C PRO A 42 -0.79 5.26 -14.31
N GLY A 43 0.40 5.84 -14.52
CA GLY A 43 0.62 7.05 -15.32
C GLY A 43 0.54 8.36 -14.55
N GLU A 44 0.05 8.39 -13.30
CA GLU A 44 -0.03 9.64 -12.51
C GLU A 44 1.35 10.14 -12.04
N ARG A 45 2.32 9.25 -11.79
CA ARG A 45 3.65 9.64 -11.33
C ARG A 45 4.63 9.87 -12.48
N VAL A 46 5.14 11.10 -12.57
CA VAL A 46 6.19 11.49 -13.52
C VAL A 46 7.43 10.61 -13.30
N PHE A 47 8.00 10.08 -14.40
CA PHE A 47 9.13 9.14 -14.41
C PHE A 47 8.89 7.79 -13.70
N ARG A 48 7.64 7.48 -13.34
CA ARG A 48 7.22 6.21 -12.75
C ARG A 48 5.84 5.80 -13.30
N PRO A 49 5.69 5.61 -14.62
CA PRO A 49 4.38 5.33 -15.23
C PRO A 49 3.72 4.05 -14.72
N ASP A 50 4.52 3.05 -14.34
CA ASP A 50 4.01 1.77 -13.84
C ASP A 50 3.61 1.80 -12.34
N PHE A 51 3.86 2.92 -11.64
CA PHE A 51 3.51 3.03 -10.22
C PHE A 51 2.01 3.22 -10.02
N GLY A 52 1.43 2.43 -9.12
CA GLY A 52 0.03 2.53 -8.70
C GLY A 52 -0.76 1.25 -8.99
N ALA A 53 -1.89 1.07 -8.31
CA ALA A 53 -2.82 -0.04 -8.54
C ALA A 53 -4.12 0.43 -9.22
N GLY A 54 -4.38 1.73 -9.24
CA GLY A 54 -5.50 2.32 -9.98
C GLY A 54 -6.87 1.91 -9.48
N LEU A 55 -7.06 1.78 -8.16
CA LEU A 55 -8.36 1.39 -7.59
C LEU A 55 -9.47 2.39 -7.90
N LYS A 56 -9.13 3.67 -8.08
CA LYS A 56 -10.09 4.72 -8.46
C LYS A 56 -10.73 4.47 -9.83
N GLN A 57 -10.08 3.70 -10.70
CA GLN A 57 -10.63 3.34 -12.01
C GLN A 57 -11.70 2.25 -11.94
N LEU A 58 -11.84 1.58 -10.78
CA LEU A 58 -12.82 0.49 -10.59
C LEU A 58 -14.20 1.01 -10.21
N VAL A 59 -14.35 2.31 -9.95
CA VAL A 59 -15.64 2.90 -9.61
C VAL A 59 -16.59 2.72 -10.79
N PHE A 60 -17.79 2.20 -10.51
CA PHE A 60 -18.81 1.79 -11.49
C PHE A 60 -18.52 0.52 -12.30
N GLU A 61 -17.38 -0.13 -12.09
CA GLU A 61 -17.15 -1.46 -12.67
C GLU A 61 -18.02 -2.53 -11.96
N PRO A 62 -18.45 -3.59 -12.67
CA PRO A 62 -19.22 -4.66 -12.05
C PRO A 62 -18.44 -5.37 -10.94
N ASN A 63 -18.95 -5.31 -9.71
CA ASN A 63 -18.37 -5.96 -8.53
C ASN A 63 -18.48 -7.49 -8.64
N SER A 64 -17.50 -8.11 -9.29
CA SER A 64 -17.51 -9.53 -9.69
C SER A 64 -16.21 -10.23 -9.31
N SER A 65 -16.26 -11.55 -9.14
CA SER A 65 -15.07 -12.35 -8.82
C SER A 65 -13.95 -12.19 -9.85
N VAL A 66 -14.29 -11.98 -11.12
CA VAL A 66 -13.31 -11.71 -12.18
C VAL A 66 -12.60 -10.38 -11.93
N LEU A 67 -13.33 -9.32 -11.58
CA LEU A 67 -12.76 -8.02 -11.20
C LEU A 67 -11.82 -8.16 -10.00
N TRP A 68 -12.21 -8.94 -8.99
CA TRP A 68 -11.42 -9.16 -7.77
C TRP A 68 -10.08 -9.83 -8.10
N GLU A 69 -10.08 -10.89 -8.90
CA GLU A 69 -8.86 -11.61 -9.28
C GLU A 69 -7.90 -10.75 -10.10
N ILE A 70 -8.43 -9.95 -11.04
CA ILE A 70 -7.61 -9.01 -11.82
C ILE A 70 -7.01 -7.94 -10.90
N THR A 71 -7.83 -7.38 -10.02
CA THR A 71 -7.44 -6.35 -9.06
C THR A 71 -6.39 -6.88 -8.08
N ARG A 72 -6.59 -8.09 -7.54
CA ARG A 72 -5.64 -8.79 -6.67
C ARG A 72 -4.28 -8.90 -7.35
N LYS A 73 -4.22 -9.45 -8.56
CA LYS A 73 -2.96 -9.61 -9.32
C LYS A 73 -2.28 -8.27 -9.56
N ARG A 74 -3.04 -7.23 -9.92
CA ARG A 74 -2.51 -5.88 -10.13
C ARG A 74 -1.92 -5.30 -8.84
N ILE A 75 -2.67 -5.33 -7.73
CA ILE A 75 -2.20 -4.85 -6.43
C ILE A 75 -0.95 -5.61 -6.00
N SER A 76 -0.95 -6.95 -6.09
CA SER A 76 0.22 -7.78 -5.74
C SER A 76 1.47 -7.38 -6.52
N SER A 77 1.34 -7.17 -7.85
CA SER A 77 2.45 -6.74 -8.70
C SER A 77 2.96 -5.35 -8.31
N SER A 78 2.05 -4.37 -8.17
CA SER A 78 2.42 -2.99 -7.84
C SER A 78 3.04 -2.87 -6.45
N LEU A 79 2.54 -3.61 -5.45
CA LEU A 79 3.10 -3.63 -4.10
C LEU A 79 4.45 -4.35 -4.04
N ALA A 80 4.62 -5.46 -4.74
CA ALA A 80 5.90 -6.19 -4.77
C ALA A 80 7.05 -5.31 -5.32
N GLU A 81 6.75 -4.49 -6.33
CA GLU A 81 7.73 -3.53 -6.85
C GLU A 81 7.93 -2.34 -5.90
N ALA A 82 6.85 -1.72 -5.43
CA ALA A 82 6.93 -0.50 -4.62
C ALA A 82 7.53 -0.73 -3.22
N LEU A 83 7.34 -1.91 -2.64
CA LEU A 83 7.80 -2.25 -1.28
C LEU A 83 9.10 -3.07 -1.28
N ARG A 84 9.82 -3.10 -2.41
CA ARG A 84 11.10 -3.82 -2.52
C ARG A 84 12.09 -3.33 -1.47
N GLY A 85 12.53 -4.23 -0.59
CA GLY A 85 13.46 -3.93 0.51
C GLY A 85 12.79 -3.41 1.80
N GLU A 86 11.48 -3.15 1.76
CA GLU A 86 10.68 -2.74 2.92
C GLU A 86 10.02 -3.95 3.60
N VAL A 87 9.50 -4.87 2.79
CA VAL A 87 8.80 -6.09 3.23
C VAL A 87 9.49 -7.35 2.72
N ASP A 88 9.34 -8.47 3.42
CA ASP A 88 9.76 -9.77 2.89
C ASP A 88 8.84 -10.15 1.71
N PRO A 89 9.37 -10.25 0.47
CA PRO A 89 8.55 -10.56 -0.71
C PRO A 89 7.80 -11.87 -0.60
N LYS A 90 8.30 -12.86 0.17
CA LYS A 90 7.65 -14.17 0.33
C LYS A 90 6.45 -14.12 1.26
N SER A 91 6.30 -13.05 2.02
CA SER A 91 5.23 -12.87 3.01
C SER A 91 4.10 -11.97 2.52
N LEU A 92 4.29 -11.28 1.37
CA LEU A 92 3.34 -10.32 0.85
C LEU A 92 2.13 -11.05 0.24
N GLU A 93 1.02 -11.01 0.96
CA GLU A 93 -0.25 -11.59 0.56
C GLU A 93 -1.31 -10.50 0.38
N VAL A 94 -2.06 -10.61 -0.71
CA VAL A 94 -3.16 -9.70 -1.04
C VAL A 94 -4.42 -10.52 -1.27
N ASP A 95 -5.53 -10.09 -0.71
CA ASP A 95 -6.86 -10.65 -0.92
C ASP A 95 -7.82 -9.50 -1.26
N VAL A 96 -8.70 -9.73 -2.23
CA VAL A 96 -9.69 -8.75 -2.69
C VAL A 96 -11.03 -9.45 -2.76
N ARG A 97 -12.05 -8.87 -2.11
CA ARG A 97 -13.41 -9.39 -2.08
C ARG A 97 -14.41 -8.24 -2.21
N GLY A 98 -15.56 -8.53 -2.80
CA GLY A 98 -16.67 -7.58 -2.85
C GLY A 98 -17.64 -7.80 -1.71
N GLU A 99 -18.14 -6.71 -1.14
CA GLU A 99 -19.26 -6.68 -0.19
C GLU A 99 -20.24 -5.59 -0.64
N GLY A 100 -21.34 -6.00 -1.28
CA GLY A 100 -22.29 -5.06 -1.89
C GLY A 100 -21.63 -4.19 -2.97
N GLU A 101 -21.61 -2.89 -2.77
CA GLU A 101 -20.96 -1.89 -3.63
C GLU A 101 -19.48 -1.66 -3.34
N LYS A 102 -18.93 -2.29 -2.29
CA LYS A 102 -17.56 -2.05 -1.81
C LYS A 102 -16.61 -3.17 -2.19
N LEU A 103 -15.33 -2.83 -2.28
CA LEU A 103 -14.22 -3.77 -2.31
C LEU A 103 -13.48 -3.73 -0.98
N LEU A 104 -13.35 -4.89 -0.33
CA LEU A 104 -12.46 -5.10 0.79
C LEU A 104 -11.13 -5.64 0.27
N ILE A 105 -10.07 -4.87 0.49
CA ILE A 105 -8.70 -5.24 0.14
C ILE A 105 -7.93 -5.50 1.43
N THR A 106 -7.44 -6.71 1.58
CA THR A 106 -6.56 -7.09 2.68
C THR A 106 -5.13 -7.21 2.17
N VAL A 107 -4.18 -6.56 2.85
CA VAL A 107 -2.75 -6.69 2.59
C VAL A 107 -2.06 -7.20 3.86
N SER A 108 -1.39 -8.35 3.78
CA SER A 108 -0.61 -8.93 4.88
C SER A 108 0.85 -9.07 4.45
N TYR A 109 1.79 -8.80 5.35
CA TYR A 109 3.24 -8.88 5.07
C TYR A 109 4.04 -8.97 6.37
N ALA A 110 5.30 -9.40 6.26
CA ALA A 110 6.30 -9.28 7.31
C ALA A 110 7.31 -8.18 6.94
N LEU A 111 7.68 -7.35 7.92
CA LEU A 111 8.73 -6.35 7.74
C LEU A 111 10.11 -7.02 7.58
N ALA A 112 10.86 -6.63 6.56
CA ALA A 112 12.10 -7.31 6.17
C ALA A 112 13.18 -7.32 7.27
N ALA A 113 13.23 -6.28 8.10
CA ALA A 113 14.27 -6.11 9.12
C ALA A 113 13.99 -6.85 10.43
N ILE A 114 12.71 -7.09 10.78
CA ILE A 114 12.30 -7.51 12.12
C ILE A 114 11.41 -8.76 12.14
N GLY A 115 10.98 -9.26 10.98
CA GLY A 115 10.09 -10.44 10.88
C GLY A 115 8.70 -10.25 11.48
N HIS A 116 8.34 -9.01 11.84
CA HIS A 116 7.05 -8.69 12.43
C HIS A 116 5.97 -8.69 11.35
N GLY A 117 4.93 -9.50 11.57
CA GLY A 117 3.76 -9.58 10.70
C GLY A 117 2.81 -8.40 10.90
N GLU A 118 2.33 -7.86 9.78
CA GLU A 118 1.36 -6.77 9.69
C GLU A 118 0.20 -7.20 8.81
N ARG A 119 -0.99 -6.71 9.12
CA ARG A 119 -2.20 -6.91 8.31
C ARG A 119 -3.01 -5.62 8.29
N HIS A 120 -3.35 -5.16 7.10
CA HIS A 120 -4.12 -3.94 6.86
C HIS A 120 -5.33 -4.22 5.99
N GLU A 121 -6.45 -3.61 6.33
CA GLU A 121 -7.69 -3.68 5.57
C GLU A 121 -8.03 -2.30 5.02
N PHE A 122 -8.39 -2.26 3.73
CA PHE A 122 -8.76 -1.06 3.01
C PHE A 122 -10.13 -1.30 2.36
N LEU A 123 -11.09 -0.46 2.69
CA LEU A 123 -12.41 -0.44 2.07
C LEU A 123 -12.40 0.63 0.97
N VAL A 124 -12.80 0.24 -0.23
CA VAL A 124 -12.88 1.11 -1.41
C VAL A 124 -14.25 1.01 -2.04
#